data_AF-A0A7J6X5H3-F1
#
_entry.id   AF-A0A7J6X5H3-F1
#
_cell.length_a   1.000
_cell.length_b   1.000
_cell.length_c   1.000
_cell.angle_alpha   90.00
_cell.angle_beta   90.00
_cell.angle_gamma   90.00
#
_symmetry.space_group_name_H-M   'P 1'
#
loop_
_entity.id
_entity.type
_entity.pdbx_description
1 polymer ?
#
loop_
_entity_poly.entity_id
_entity_poly.type
_entity_poly.pdbx_seq_one_letter_code
_entity_poly.pdbx_strand_id
1 'polypeptide(L)'
;KDGVAYINYKYGGWWSVWWMGSYSMVLSKAAFFHKKYLDIHTYEMPASIHDYVTRERNCEDIAMSLLVANATGNPPIWVKGKIYEIGSTGISSLKGHSNRRNNCLNDFVSIHFMELCLLYQPI
;
A
#
# COMPACT_ATOMS: atom_id res chain seq x y z
N LYS A 1 -22.39 23.75 -5.64
CA LYS A 1 -21.17 24.48 -5.24
C LYS A 1 -20.65 23.80 -3.99
N ASP A 2 -19.86 22.75 -4.13
CA ASP A 2 -19.09 22.16 -3.02
C ASP A 2 -17.79 21.64 -3.63
N GLY A 3 -16.83 22.56 -3.77
CA GLY A 3 -15.51 22.30 -4.34
C GLY A 3 -14.60 21.59 -3.35
N VAL A 4 -14.95 20.35 -2.98
CA VAL A 4 -14.01 19.47 -2.28
C VAL A 4 -12.96 19.07 -3.30
N ALA A 5 -11.73 19.56 -3.12
CA ALA A 5 -10.60 19.12 -3.91
C ALA A 5 -10.32 17.64 -3.60
N TYR A 6 -10.75 16.74 -4.49
CA TYR A 6 -10.36 15.34 -4.41
C TYR A 6 -8.85 15.24 -4.67
N ILE A 7 -8.08 14.99 -3.61
CA ILE A 7 -6.66 14.74 -3.73
C ILE A 7 -6.51 13.39 -4.43
N ASN A 8 -5.97 13.41 -5.67
CA ASN A 8 -5.71 12.21 -6.43
C ASN A 8 -4.26 11.76 -6.20
N TYR A 9 -4.09 10.63 -5.53
CA TYR A 9 -2.79 10.03 -5.27
C TYR A 9 -2.36 9.10 -6.40
N LYS A 10 -1.06 9.07 -6.69
CA LYS A 10 -0.47 8.11 -7.65
C LYS A 10 0.42 7.12 -6.93
N TYR A 11 0.19 5.85 -7.19
CA TYR A 11 1.06 4.76 -6.79
C TYR A 11 2.32 4.74 -7.68
N GLY A 12 3.48 4.97 -7.07
CA GLY A 12 4.78 4.98 -7.75
C GLY A 12 5.49 3.62 -7.65
N GLY A 13 6.04 3.15 -8.77
CA GLY A 13 6.96 2.00 -8.79
C GLY A 13 8.41 2.40 -8.51
N TRP A 14 9.33 1.43 -8.65
CA TRP A 14 10.77 1.62 -8.39
C TRP A 14 11.40 2.83 -9.10
N TRP A 15 11.00 3.10 -10.34
CA TRP A 15 11.52 4.25 -11.08
C TRP A 15 11.15 5.59 -10.43
N SER A 16 9.93 5.70 -9.88
CA SER A 16 9.48 6.88 -9.13
C SER A 16 10.27 7.04 -7.84
N VAL A 17 10.47 5.93 -7.12
CA VAL A 17 11.22 5.88 -5.87
C VAL A 17 12.67 6.36 -6.10
N TRP A 18 13.35 5.83 -7.13
CA TRP A 18 14.70 6.24 -7.50
C TRP A 18 14.79 7.73 -7.87
N TRP A 19 13.86 8.24 -8.69
CA TRP A 19 13.84 9.65 -9.10
C TRP A 19 13.55 10.62 -7.95
N MET A 20 12.62 10.25 -7.07
CA MET A 20 12.21 11.10 -5.95
C MET A 20 13.13 10.96 -4.72
N GLY A 21 14.01 9.96 -4.72
CA GLY A 21 14.87 9.64 -3.58
C GLY A 21 14.11 9.24 -2.32
N SER A 22 12.82 8.89 -2.44
CA SER A 22 11.96 8.60 -1.29
C SER A 22 10.88 7.56 -1.60
N TYR A 23 10.40 6.91 -0.54
CA TYR A 23 9.33 5.89 -0.57
C TYR A 23 8.43 6.05 0.65
N SER A 24 7.20 5.53 0.58
CA SER A 24 6.25 5.57 1.69
C SER A 24 5.57 4.23 1.97
N MET A 25 5.92 3.18 1.23
CA MET A 25 5.36 1.84 1.35
C MET A 25 6.45 0.78 1.12
N VAL A 26 6.30 -0.36 1.79
CA VAL A 26 7.11 -1.57 1.59
C VAL A 26 6.15 -2.73 1.32
N LEU A 27 6.37 -3.47 0.24
CA LEU A 27 5.46 -4.54 -0.19
C LEU A 27 5.55 -5.72 0.78
N SER A 28 4.40 -6.23 1.22
CA SER A 28 4.31 -7.33 2.20
C SER A 28 4.88 -8.65 1.69
N LYS A 29 5.07 -8.81 0.37
CA LYS A 29 5.69 -10.00 -0.25
C LYS A 29 7.08 -10.32 0.30
N ALA A 30 7.85 -9.28 0.68
CA ALA A 30 9.19 -9.44 1.21
C ALA A 30 9.43 -8.42 2.34
N ALA A 31 8.64 -8.56 3.41
CA ALA A 31 8.71 -7.68 4.57
C ALA A 31 8.64 -8.47 5.88
N PHE A 32 9.21 -7.88 6.93
CA PHE A 32 9.00 -8.31 8.31
C PHE A 32 8.21 -7.22 9.03
N PHE A 33 7.16 -7.62 9.74
CA PHE A 33 6.39 -6.74 10.62
C PHE A 33 5.83 -7.54 11.79
N HIS A 34 5.49 -6.86 12.87
CA HIS A 34 5.01 -7.51 14.09
C HIS A 34 3.68 -8.23 13.84
N LYS A 35 3.51 -9.46 14.35
CA LYS A 35 2.30 -10.29 14.19
C LYS A 35 1.01 -9.52 14.49
N LYS A 36 1.03 -8.66 15.52
CA LYS A 36 -0.11 -7.80 15.91
C LYS A 36 -0.80 -7.11 14.72
N TYR A 37 -0.07 -6.72 13.67
CA TYR A 37 -0.68 -6.05 12.52
C TYR A 37 -1.50 -7.01 11.65
N LEU A 38 -1.20 -8.30 11.66
CA LEU A 38 -2.08 -9.33 11.08
C LEU A 38 -3.34 -9.51 11.92
N ASP A 39 -3.24 -9.40 13.25
CA ASP A 39 -4.40 -9.46 14.13
C ASP A 39 -5.33 -8.26 13.90
N ILE A 40 -4.77 -7.03 13.85
CA ILE A 40 -5.53 -5.80 13.51
C ILE A 40 -6.12 -5.94 12.10
N HIS A 41 -5.35 -6.40 11.11
CA HIS A 41 -5.87 -6.67 9.78
C HIS A 41 -7.02 -7.67 9.81
N THR A 42 -6.98 -8.71 10.64
CA THR A 42 -8.02 -9.76 10.60
C THR A 42 -9.28 -9.38 11.36
N TYR A 43 -9.15 -8.66 12.47
CA TYR A 43 -10.24 -8.45 13.43
C TYR A 43 -10.73 -7.00 13.53
N GLU A 44 -9.88 -6.02 13.19
CA GLU A 44 -10.20 -4.60 13.36
C GLU A 44 -10.43 -3.88 12.03
N MET A 45 -9.86 -4.37 10.93
CA MET A 45 -10.06 -3.80 9.60
C MET A 45 -11.52 -3.97 9.14
N PRO A 46 -12.23 -2.88 8.77
CA PRO A 46 -13.53 -2.93 8.12
C PRO A 46 -13.64 -3.98 7.01
N ALA A 47 -14.74 -4.76 7.06
CA ALA A 47 -15.08 -5.78 6.07
C ALA A 47 -15.10 -5.23 4.63
N SER A 48 -15.46 -3.95 4.44
CA SER A 48 -15.45 -3.30 3.14
C SER A 48 -14.06 -3.30 2.47
N ILE A 49 -12.98 -3.20 3.24
CA ILE A 49 -11.62 -3.27 2.71
C ILE A 49 -11.23 -4.71 2.39
N HIS A 50 -11.62 -5.68 3.23
CA HIS A 50 -11.44 -7.10 2.94
C HIS A 50 -12.14 -7.52 1.65
N ASP A 51 -13.39 -7.09 1.48
CA ASP A 51 -14.19 -7.35 0.28
C ASP A 51 -13.57 -6.68 -0.95
N TYR A 52 -13.06 -5.45 -0.79
CA TYR A 52 -12.36 -4.74 -1.86
C TYR A 52 -11.10 -5.49 -2.31
N VAL A 53 -10.21 -5.83 -1.37
CA VAL A 53 -8.95 -6.54 -1.66
C VAL A 53 -9.25 -7.92 -2.28
N THR A 54 -10.26 -8.62 -1.76
CA THR A 54 -10.68 -9.94 -2.27
C THR A 54 -11.21 -9.83 -3.70
N ARG A 55 -12.04 -8.83 -4.00
CA ARG A 55 -12.63 -8.60 -5.33
C ARG A 55 -11.57 -8.19 -6.35
N GLU A 56 -10.68 -7.27 -5.99
CA GLU A 56 -9.65 -6.76 -6.89
C GLU A 56 -8.46 -7.72 -7.07
N ARG A 57 -8.28 -8.65 -6.11
CA ARG A 57 -7.12 -9.56 -6.03
C ARG A 57 -5.79 -8.79 -6.18
N ASN A 58 -5.71 -7.66 -5.48
CA ASN A 58 -4.58 -6.74 -5.48
C ASN A 58 -4.70 -5.86 -4.22
N CYS A 59 -3.65 -5.08 -3.95
CA CYS A 59 -3.64 -3.98 -3.00
C CYS A 59 -3.71 -4.38 -1.52
N GLU A 60 -3.53 -5.66 -1.22
CA GLU A 60 -3.34 -6.17 0.14
C GLU A 60 -2.14 -5.54 0.84
N ASP A 61 -1.07 -5.28 0.09
CA ASP A 61 0.13 -4.60 0.57
C ASP A 61 -0.05 -3.09 0.79
N ILE A 62 -0.87 -2.44 -0.04
CA ILE A 62 -1.28 -1.04 0.15
C ILE A 62 -2.12 -0.93 1.43
N ALA A 63 -3.11 -1.81 1.61
CA ALA A 63 -3.94 -1.86 2.80
C ALA A 63 -3.09 -2.11 4.06
N MET A 64 -2.16 -3.07 4.01
CA MET A 64 -1.24 -3.35 5.11
C MET A 64 -0.29 -2.17 5.41
N SER A 65 0.25 -1.51 4.38
CA SER A 65 1.16 -0.37 4.57
C SER A 65 0.44 0.80 5.25
N LEU A 66 -0.76 1.11 4.78
CA LEU A 66 -1.63 2.10 5.41
C LEU A 66 -1.89 1.69 6.87
N LEU A 67 -2.30 0.43 7.13
CA LEU A 67 -2.68 -0.06 8.47
C LEU A 67 -1.55 0.11 9.46
N VAL A 68 -0.35 -0.32 9.08
CA VAL A 68 0.84 -0.21 9.94
C VAL A 68 1.22 1.24 10.17
N ALA A 69 1.16 2.08 9.14
CA ALA A 69 1.51 3.49 9.28
C ALA A 69 0.54 4.22 10.21
N ASN A 70 -0.76 3.94 10.13
CA ASN A 70 -1.76 4.50 11.04
C ASN A 70 -1.60 3.98 12.47
N ALA A 71 -1.38 2.68 12.64
CA ALA A 71 -1.22 2.08 13.97
C ALA A 71 0.06 2.52 14.68
N THR A 72 1.09 2.94 13.94
CA THR A 72 2.38 3.35 14.50
C THR A 72 2.62 4.85 14.49
N GLY A 73 2.00 5.61 13.58
CA GLY A 73 2.40 6.98 13.27
C GLY A 73 3.82 7.09 12.72
N ASN A 74 4.41 5.99 12.25
CA ASN A 74 5.80 5.92 11.80
C ASN A 74 5.90 5.45 10.35
N PRO A 75 6.92 5.91 9.61
CA PRO A 75 7.19 5.44 8.27
C PRO A 75 7.74 4.00 8.21
N PRO A 76 7.67 3.32 7.06
CA PRO A 76 8.29 2.01 6.88
C PRO A 76 9.82 2.11 6.77
N ILE A 77 10.54 1.02 7.05
CA ILE A 77 12.00 0.92 6.91
C ILE A 77 12.33 0.02 5.73
N TRP A 78 13.08 0.54 4.76
CA TRP A 78 13.66 -0.23 3.66
C TRP A 78 15.04 -0.75 4.05
N VAL A 79 15.31 -2.01 3.69
CA VAL A 79 16.61 -2.63 3.87
C VAL A 79 17.05 -3.23 2.55
N LYS A 80 18.28 -2.91 2.14
CA LYS A 80 18.90 -3.49 0.95
C LYS A 80 19.18 -4.97 1.18
N GLY A 81 18.46 -5.84 0.47
CA GLY A 81 18.63 -7.28 0.52
C GLY A 81 18.69 -7.92 -0.87
N LYS A 82 19.25 -9.13 -0.95
CA LYS A 82 19.13 -9.98 -2.14
C LYS A 82 17.87 -10.83 -2.01
N ILE A 83 16.93 -10.63 -2.93
CA ILE A 83 15.67 -11.39 -2.99
C ILE A 83 15.66 -12.16 -4.31
N TYR A 84 15.37 -13.45 -4.25
CA TYR A 84 15.19 -14.30 -5.41
C TYR A 84 13.72 -14.72 -5.47
N GLU A 85 13.02 -14.29 -6.53
CA GLU A 85 11.65 -14.74 -6.76
C GLU A 85 11.67 -16.07 -7.51
N ILE A 86 11.06 -17.09 -6.92
CA ILE A 86 10.91 -18.42 -7.52
C ILE A 86 9.43 -18.60 -7.86
N GLY A 87 9.07 -18.54 -9.15
CA GLY A 87 7.67 -18.65 -9.59
C GLY A 87 7.42 -18.14 -11.01
N SER A 88 6.16 -18.22 -11.46
CA SER A 88 5.70 -17.71 -12.76
C SER A 88 5.61 -16.18 -12.79
N THR A 89 5.27 -15.63 -13.96
CA THR A 89 4.99 -14.20 -14.14
C THR A 89 3.93 -13.71 -13.15
N GLY A 90 4.26 -12.69 -12.35
CA GLY A 90 3.38 -12.13 -11.32
C GLY A 90 2.33 -11.16 -11.88
N ILE A 91 1.31 -10.84 -11.07
CA ILE A 91 0.23 -9.91 -11.45
C ILE A 91 0.72 -8.49 -11.83
N SER A 92 1.95 -8.14 -11.44
CA SER A 92 2.61 -6.89 -11.77
C SER A 92 2.91 -6.73 -13.27
N SER A 93 2.98 -7.83 -14.01
CA SER A 93 3.17 -7.79 -15.47
C SER A 93 1.87 -7.60 -16.25
N LEU A 94 0.70 -7.68 -15.59
CA LEU A 94 -0.59 -7.55 -16.26
C LEU A 94 -0.85 -6.10 -16.69
N LYS A 95 -1.45 -5.93 -17.86
CA LYS A 95 -1.80 -4.60 -18.39
C LYS A 95 -2.73 -3.87 -17.41
N GLY A 96 -2.37 -2.63 -17.08
CA GLY A 96 -3.17 -1.79 -16.18
C GLY A 96 -2.94 -2.05 -14.68
N HIS A 97 -1.98 -2.89 -14.29
CA HIS A 97 -1.66 -3.15 -12.89
C HIS A 97 -1.43 -1.86 -12.08
N SER A 98 -0.63 -0.93 -12.60
CA SER A 98 -0.37 0.36 -11.93
C SER A 98 -1.64 1.20 -11.78
N ASN A 99 -2.54 1.19 -12.77
CA ASN A 99 -3.80 1.92 -12.69
C ASN A 99 -4.72 1.32 -11.62
N ARG A 100 -4.77 -0.01 -11.50
CA ARG A 100 -5.52 -0.67 -10.42
C ARG A 100 -4.97 -0.26 -9.04
N ARG A 101 -3.63 -0.19 -8.89
CA ARG A 101 -3.02 0.28 -7.64
C ARG A 101 -3.28 1.75 -7.34
N ASN A 102 -3.33 2.62 -8.35
CA ASN A 102 -3.80 4.00 -8.17
C ASN A 102 -5.23 4.03 -7.63
N ASN A 103 -6.13 3.23 -8.21
CA ASN A 103 -7.53 3.17 -7.76
C ASN A 103 -7.60 2.70 -6.31
N CYS A 104 -6.93 1.60 -5.97
CA CYS A 104 -6.90 1.12 -4.58
C CYS A 104 -6.45 2.17 -3.59
N LEU A 105 -5.36 2.90 -3.90
CA LEU A 105 -4.87 3.96 -3.04
C LEU A 105 -5.93 5.02 -2.81
N ASN A 106 -6.52 5.55 -3.89
CA ASN A 106 -7.53 6.62 -3.81
C ASN A 106 -8.83 6.16 -3.15
N ASP A 107 -9.26 4.93 -3.40
CA ASP A 107 -10.48 4.36 -2.81
C ASP A 107 -10.30 4.16 -1.30
N PHE A 108 -9.13 3.66 -0.85
CA PHE A 108 -8.83 3.53 0.57
C PHE A 108 -8.78 4.88 1.30
N VAL A 109 -8.25 5.93 0.66
CA VAL A 109 -8.32 7.30 1.23
C VAL A 109 -9.78 7.77 1.34
N SER A 110 -10.57 7.54 0.28
CA SER A 110 -11.93 8.05 0.16
C SER A 110 -12.88 7.42 1.18
N ILE A 111 -12.67 6.14 1.51
CA ILE A 111 -13.44 5.42 2.52
C ILE A 111 -13.19 6.00 3.94
N HIS A 112 -12.32 7.01 4.09
CA HIS A 112 -11.84 7.54 5.39
C HIS A 112 -11.35 6.39 6.29
N PHE A 113 -10.87 5.32 5.66
CA PHE A 113 -10.45 4.10 6.34
C PHE A 113 -9.27 4.39 7.27
N MET A 114 -8.42 5.34 6.88
CA MET A 114 -7.43 6.00 7.72
C MET A 114 -7.15 7.41 7.19
N GLU A 115 -7.00 8.39 8.08
CA GLU A 115 -6.25 9.60 7.72
C GLU A 115 -4.92 9.13 7.14
N LEU A 116 -4.57 9.58 5.92
CA LEU A 116 -3.48 9.00 5.18
C LEU A 116 -2.13 9.25 5.88
N CYS A 117 -1.68 8.31 6.72
CA CYS A 117 -0.42 8.39 7.45
C CYS A 117 0.78 7.86 6.65
N LEU A 118 0.75 7.86 5.32
CA LEU A 118 1.92 7.44 4.55
C LEU A 118 3.01 8.50 4.64
N LEU A 119 3.97 8.25 5.53
CA LEU A 119 5.14 9.08 5.73
C LEU A 119 6.25 8.66 4.77
N TYR A 120 6.86 9.64 4.11
CA TYR A 120 7.97 9.41 3.19
C TYR A 120 9.27 9.19 3.97
N GLN A 121 10.11 8.29 3.45
CA GLN A 121 11.47 8.04 3.90
C GLN A 121 12.46 8.18 2.76
N PRO A 122 13.67 8.70 3.04
CA PRO A 122 14.74 8.70 2.06
C PRO A 122 15.26 7.27 1.80
N ILE A 123 15.73 7.03 0.58
CA ILE A 123 16.45 5.80 0.17
C ILE A 123 17.89 5.82 0.66
#